data_AF-A0A962HB36-F1
#
_entry.id   AF-A0A962HB36-F1
#
_cell.length_a   1.000
_cell.length_b   1.000
_cell.length_c   1.000
_cell.angle_alpha   90.00
_cell.angle_beta   90.00
_cell.angle_gamma   90.00
#
_symmetry.space_group_name_H-M   'P 1'
#
loop_
_entity.id
_entity.type
_entity.pdbx_description
1 polymer ?
#
loop_
_entity_poly.entity_id
_entity_poly.type
_entity_poly.pdbx_seq_one_letter_code
_entity_poly.pdbx_strand_id
1 'polypeptide(L)'
;MRFPHLALGLATLIVVVSPVSAAMTAHQQEIAAWRAARVERLSAPGGWLSLVGLHWLPEGVSQTLGNGPDNDIDLGRGPKRLGTLSWSEGKARFEVE
;
A
#
# COMPACT_ATOMS: atom_id res chain seq x y z
N MET A 1 -28.52 17.06 -75.00
CA MET A 1 -29.29 16.12 -74.14
C MET A 1 -28.29 15.22 -73.42
N ARG A 2 -28.57 14.92 -72.13
CA ARG A 2 -27.66 14.46 -71.07
C ARG A 2 -27.03 13.06 -71.29
N PHE A 3 -25.75 12.92 -70.91
CA PHE A 3 -25.04 11.65 -70.70
C PHE A 3 -25.36 11.06 -69.31
N PRO A 4 -25.64 9.76 -69.14
CA PRO A 4 -25.72 9.15 -67.81
C PRO A 4 -24.38 8.50 -67.42
N HIS A 5 -23.83 8.90 -66.28
CA HIS A 5 -22.84 8.15 -65.54
C HIS A 5 -23.54 7.55 -64.31
N LEU A 6 -23.59 6.23 -64.21
CA LEU A 6 -23.96 5.54 -62.98
C LEU A 6 -22.88 4.48 -62.72
N ALA A 7 -21.80 4.93 -62.09
CA ALA A 7 -20.84 4.04 -61.43
C ALA A 7 -21.13 4.13 -59.92
N LEU A 8 -21.75 3.08 -59.39
CA LEU A 8 -22.07 2.91 -57.98
C LEU A 8 -20.78 2.53 -57.23
N GLY A 9 -20.15 3.49 -56.56
CA GLY A 9 -18.97 3.25 -55.73
C GLY A 9 -19.34 2.61 -54.39
N LEU A 10 -18.84 1.41 -54.13
CA LEU A 10 -18.94 0.71 -52.85
C LEU A 10 -17.99 1.39 -51.85
N ALA A 11 -18.52 2.10 -50.85
CA ALA A 11 -17.72 2.75 -49.82
C ALA A 11 -17.37 1.73 -48.71
N THR A 12 -16.10 1.33 -48.64
CA THR A 12 -15.53 0.59 -47.51
C THR A 12 -15.39 1.54 -46.31
N LEU A 13 -16.19 1.31 -45.26
CA LEU A 13 -16.04 2.00 -43.99
C LEU A 13 -14.78 1.47 -43.27
N ILE A 14 -13.71 2.26 -43.24
CA ILE A 14 -12.55 2.01 -42.39
C ILE A 14 -12.93 2.44 -40.98
N VAL A 15 -13.18 1.49 -40.08
CA VAL A 15 -13.28 1.76 -38.64
C VAL A 15 -11.87 2.04 -38.13
N VAL A 16 -11.55 3.32 -37.95
CA VAL A 16 -10.30 3.73 -37.31
C VAL A 16 -10.45 3.47 -35.81
N VAL A 17 -9.83 2.40 -35.32
CA VAL A 17 -9.71 2.14 -33.88
C VAL A 17 -8.77 3.20 -33.31
N SER A 18 -9.29 4.16 -32.53
CA SER A 18 -8.47 5.23 -31.93
C SER A 18 -7.52 4.67 -30.85
N PRO A 19 -6.21 4.99 -30.91
CA PRO A 19 -5.20 4.45 -29.99
C PRO A 19 -5.39 4.90 -28.53
N VAL A 20 -6.14 5.98 -28.30
CA VAL A 20 -6.45 6.50 -26.96
C VAL A 20 -7.21 5.49 -26.10
N SER A 21 -8.14 4.73 -26.69
CA SER A 21 -8.94 3.74 -25.93
C SER A 21 -8.08 2.57 -25.45
N ALA A 22 -7.18 2.07 -26.30
CA ALA A 22 -6.25 0.99 -25.94
C ALA A 22 -5.24 1.44 -24.87
N ALA A 23 -4.70 2.66 -24.99
CA ALA A 23 -3.80 3.24 -23.99
C ALA A 23 -4.47 3.45 -22.63
N MET A 24 -5.73 3.92 -22.60
CA MET A 24 -6.51 4.03 -21.36
C MET A 24 -6.69 2.67 -20.67
N THR A 25 -7.00 1.61 -21.43
CA THR A 25 -7.15 0.27 -20.85
C THR A 25 -5.85 -0.31 -20.32
N ALA A 26 -4.72 -0.09 -21.01
CA ALA A 26 -3.40 -0.54 -20.56
C ALA A 26 -2.98 0.17 -19.26
N HIS A 27 -3.21 1.49 -19.18
CA HIS A 27 -2.94 2.25 -17.97
C HIS A 27 -3.81 1.77 -16.79
N GLN A 28 -5.09 1.49 -17.03
CA GLN A 28 -5.98 0.93 -16.00
C GLN A 28 -5.49 -0.42 -15.47
N GLN A 29 -5.02 -1.30 -16.36
CA GLN A 29 -4.44 -2.59 -15.99
C GLN A 29 -3.15 -2.43 -15.16
N GLU A 30 -2.28 -1.51 -15.56
CA GLU A 30 -1.06 -1.17 -14.81
C GLU A 30 -1.38 -0.68 -13.39
N ILE A 31 -2.33 0.24 -13.26
CA ILE A 31 -2.77 0.76 -11.95
C ILE A 31 -3.39 -0.35 -11.11
N ALA A 32 -4.20 -1.23 -11.70
CA ALA A 32 -4.79 -2.36 -10.98
C ALA A 32 -3.71 -3.31 -10.45
N ALA A 33 -2.72 -3.65 -11.28
CA ALA A 33 -1.60 -4.50 -10.89
C ALA A 33 -0.76 -3.86 -9.76
N TRP A 34 -0.44 -2.56 -9.89
CA TRP A 34 0.28 -1.83 -8.85
C TRP A 34 -0.49 -1.81 -7.52
N ARG A 35 -1.80 -1.58 -7.54
CA ARG A 35 -2.64 -1.61 -6.33
C ARG A 35 -2.63 -2.97 -5.66
N ALA A 36 -2.79 -4.04 -6.44
CA ALA A 36 -2.76 -5.41 -5.92
C ALA A 36 -1.42 -5.71 -5.22
N ALA A 37 -0.30 -5.45 -5.90
CA ALA A 37 1.04 -5.65 -5.35
C ALA A 37 1.30 -4.78 -4.10
N ARG A 38 0.78 -3.54 -4.07
CA ARG A 38 0.88 -2.65 -2.92
C ARG A 38 0.13 -3.20 -1.72
N VAL A 39 -1.11 -3.66 -1.89
CA VAL A 39 -1.93 -4.23 -0.83
C VAL A 39 -1.27 -5.49 -0.26
N GLU A 40 -0.78 -6.37 -1.11
CA GLU A 40 -0.05 -7.56 -0.70
C GLU A 40 1.14 -7.21 0.20
N ARG A 41 2.00 -6.28 -0.24
CA ARG A 41 3.15 -5.80 0.58
C ARG A 41 2.74 -5.12 1.89
N LEU A 42 1.66 -4.35 1.88
CA LEU A 42 1.20 -3.62 3.06
C LEU A 42 0.63 -4.55 4.13
N SER A 43 -0.08 -5.60 3.70
CA SER A 43 -0.81 -6.54 4.56
C SER A 43 -0.03 -7.80 4.92
N ALA A 44 1.15 -8.01 4.32
CA ALA A 44 2.05 -9.09 4.70
C ALA A 44 2.33 -9.08 6.22
N PRO A 45 2.74 -10.22 6.83
CA PRO A 45 2.94 -10.32 8.28
C PRO A 45 3.85 -9.27 8.92
N GLY A 46 4.87 -8.80 8.19
CA GLY A 46 5.74 -7.67 8.58
C GLY A 46 5.54 -6.42 7.73
N GLY A 47 4.44 -6.34 6.99
CA GLY A 47 4.06 -5.21 6.16
C GLY A 47 3.69 -3.99 7.01
N TRP A 48 3.56 -2.83 6.38
CA TRP A 48 3.30 -1.57 7.08
C TRP A 48 2.08 -1.61 8.02
N LEU A 49 1.03 -2.37 7.66
CA LEU A 49 -0.18 -2.49 8.47
C LEU A 49 0.00 -3.38 9.72
N SER A 50 1.19 -3.95 9.92
CA SER A 50 1.55 -4.68 11.15
C SER A 50 2.06 -3.76 12.29
N LEU A 51 2.34 -2.49 12.00
CA LEU A 51 2.82 -1.50 12.98
C LEU A 51 1.75 -1.23 14.04
N VAL A 52 2.12 -1.36 15.32
CA VAL A 52 1.17 -1.26 16.45
C VAL A 52 1.40 -0.06 17.35
N GLY A 53 2.51 0.66 17.17
CA GLY A 53 2.82 1.83 17.98
C GLY A 53 4.05 2.58 17.48
N LEU A 54 4.02 3.90 17.65
CA LEU A 54 5.16 4.81 17.53
C LEU A 54 5.16 5.66 18.79
N HIS A 55 6.04 5.32 19.72
CA HIS A 55 6.10 5.93 21.04
C HIS A 55 7.45 6.64 21.19
N TRP A 56 7.42 7.80 21.82
CA TRP A 56 8.66 8.49 22.19
C TRP A 56 9.31 7.76 23.36
N LEU A 57 10.64 7.62 23.33
CA LEU A 57 11.40 6.96 24.38
C LEU A 57 12.22 8.01 25.13
N PRO A 58 11.88 8.35 26.39
CA PRO A 58 12.66 9.29 27.19
C PRO A 58 14.05 8.74 27.50
N GLU A 59 15.05 9.62 27.54
CA GLU A 59 16.42 9.22 27.92
C GLU A 59 16.52 8.93 29.41
N GLY A 60 17.24 7.87 29.77
CA GLY A 60 17.53 7.51 31.16
C GLY A 60 16.36 6.92 31.94
N VAL A 61 15.20 6.74 31.30
CA VAL A 61 14.00 6.15 31.91
C VAL A 61 13.65 4.86 31.18
N SER A 62 13.33 3.82 31.94
CA SER A 62 12.90 2.53 31.41
C SER A 62 11.38 2.51 31.26
N GLN A 63 10.89 2.07 30.10
CA GLN A 63 9.48 1.94 29.79
C GLN A 63 9.08 0.47 29.82
N THR A 64 8.02 0.12 30.52
CA THR A 64 7.38 -1.20 30.46
C THR A 64 6.54 -1.32 29.19
N LEU A 65 6.61 -2.49 28.54
CA LEU A 65 5.88 -2.79 27.30
C LEU A 65 4.98 -4.01 27.50
N GLY A 66 3.80 -3.97 26.91
CA GLY A 66 2.88 -5.09 26.95
C GLY A 66 1.48 -4.72 26.47
N ASN A 67 0.54 -5.62 26.66
CA ASN A 67 -0.87 -5.44 26.33
C ASN A 67 -1.67 -5.03 27.57
N GLY A 68 -2.18 -3.81 27.56
CA GLY A 68 -3.06 -3.26 28.59
C GLY A 68 -2.50 -2.01 29.28
N PRO A 69 -3.37 -1.29 30.00
CA PRO A 69 -3.11 0.06 30.52
C PRO A 69 -2.09 0.13 31.65
N ASP A 70 -1.72 -1.02 32.23
CA ASP A 70 -0.72 -1.08 33.30
C ASP A 70 0.72 -0.95 32.76
N ASN A 71 0.92 -0.81 31.45
CA ASN A 71 2.22 -0.62 30.81
C ASN A 71 2.44 0.85 30.51
N ASP A 72 3.70 1.32 30.56
CA ASP A 72 4.04 2.67 30.09
C ASP A 72 3.79 2.80 28.58
N ILE A 73 3.99 1.70 27.84
CA ILE A 73 3.66 1.57 26.42
C ILE A 73 2.69 0.40 26.25
N ASP A 74 1.40 0.72 26.05
CA ASP A 74 0.37 -0.24 25.68
C ASP A 74 0.42 -0.55 24.18
N LEU A 75 0.76 -1.80 23.85
CA LEU A 75 0.82 -2.32 22.48
C LEU A 75 -0.54 -2.76 21.93
N GLY A 76 -1.56 -2.89 22.78
CA GLY A 76 -2.91 -3.35 22.42
C GLY A 76 -3.01 -4.80 21.95
N ARG A 77 -1.90 -5.56 21.97
CA ARG A 77 -1.82 -6.97 21.56
C ARG A 77 -0.59 -7.65 22.14
N GLY A 78 -0.59 -8.98 22.10
CA GLY A 78 0.50 -9.80 22.63
C GLY A 78 0.40 -10.04 24.15
N PRO A 79 1.50 -10.44 24.81
CA PRO A 79 1.54 -10.70 26.25
C PRO A 79 1.19 -9.46 27.10
N LYS A 80 0.64 -9.67 28.29
CA LYS A 80 0.33 -8.59 29.24
C LYS A 80 1.57 -7.80 29.68
N ARG A 81 2.68 -8.50 29.86
CA ARG A 81 4.04 -7.99 30.04
C ARG A 81 4.92 -8.62 28.97
N LEU A 82 5.54 -7.79 28.15
CA LEU A 82 6.50 -8.20 27.12
C LEU A 82 7.94 -8.01 27.60
N GLY A 83 8.17 -6.97 28.39
CA GLY A 83 9.49 -6.64 28.91
C GLY A 83 9.65 -5.14 29.15
N THR A 84 10.89 -4.71 29.27
CA THR A 84 11.25 -3.32 29.55
C THR A 84 12.25 -2.80 28.51
N LEU A 85 12.02 -1.58 28.01
CA LEU A 85 12.89 -0.90 27.05
C LEU A 85 13.50 0.34 27.70
N SER A 86 14.82 0.45 27.65
CA SER A 86 15.57 1.61 28.13
C SER A 86 16.33 2.26 26.99
N TRP A 87 16.48 3.59 27.02
CA TRP A 87 17.29 4.33 26.07
C TRP A 87 18.22 5.31 26.78
N SER A 88 19.49 5.26 26.41
CA SER A 88 20.53 6.11 26.96
C SER A 88 21.75 6.09 26.03
N GLU A 89 22.46 7.21 25.90
CA GLU A 89 23.71 7.30 25.15
C GLU A 89 23.56 6.80 23.69
N GLY A 90 22.41 7.09 23.08
CA GLY A 90 22.09 6.67 21.70
C GLY A 90 21.86 5.17 21.53
N LYS A 91 21.71 4.39 22.61
CA LYS A 91 21.48 2.95 22.58
C LYS A 91 20.14 2.60 23.21
N ALA A 92 19.40 1.71 22.56
CA ALA A 92 18.22 1.08 23.13
C ALA A 92 18.58 -0.32 23.65
N ARG A 93 18.14 -0.66 24.87
CA ARG A 93 18.25 -2.02 25.43
C ARG A 93 16.87 -2.52 25.79
N PHE A 94 16.55 -3.72 25.32
CA PHE A 94 15.32 -4.42 25.62
C PHE A 94 15.61 -5.66 26.48
N GLU A 95 14.89 -5.81 27.58
CA GLU A 95 14.97 -6.95 28.50
C GLU A 95 13.61 -7.64 28.53
N VAL A 96 13.60 -8.94 28.21
CA VAL A 96 12.39 -9.77 28.15
C VAL A 96 12.03 -10.24 29.55
N GLU A 97 10.73 -10.27 29.85
CA GLU A 97 10.17 -10.85 31.08
C GLU A 97 9.69 -12.29 30.87
#